data_AF-A0A060NKA0-F1
#
_entry.id   AF-A0A060NKA0-F1
#
_cell.length_a   1.000
_cell.length_b   1.000
_cell.length_c   1.000
_cell.angle_alpha   90.00
_cell.angle_beta   90.00
_cell.angle_gamma   90.00
#
_symmetry.space_group_name_H-M   'P 1'
#
loop_
_entity.id
_entity.type
_entity.pdbx_description
1 polymer ?
#
loop_
_entity_poly.entity_id
_entity_poly.type
_entity_poly.pdbx_seq_one_letter_code
_entity_poly.pdbx_strand_id
1 'polypeptide(L)' 'MRKRIEEAFGWIKTVGGLAKTKLKVQAKLTGQALMCFAAYNLVRMGSMGGWWDAHHA' A
#
# COMPACT_ATOMS: atom_id res chain seq x y z
N MET A 1 -6.64 15.00 -6.31
CA MET A 1 -6.47 13.59 -6.72
C MET A 1 -5.00 13.14 -6.72
N ARG A 2 -4.08 13.86 -7.39
CA ARG A 2 -2.63 13.52 -7.47
C ARG A 2 -1.98 13.22 -6.12
N LYS A 3 -2.14 14.11 -5.14
CA LYS A 3 -1.50 13.99 -3.82
C LYS A 3 -1.87 12.70 -3.06
N ARG A 4 -3.12 12.24 -3.17
CA ARG A 4 -3.58 10.98 -2.54
C ARG A 4 -3.01 9.74 -3.22
N ILE A 5 -2.83 9.81 -4.54
CA ILE A 5 -2.21 8.74 -5.33
C ILE A 5 -0.72 8.65 -4.96
N GLU A 6 -0.02 9.78 -4.88
CA GLU A 6 1.40 9.83 -4.51
C GLU A 6 1.66 9.29 -3.09
N GLU A 7 0.80 9.61 -2.11
CA GLU A 7 0.87 9.07 -0.75
C GLU A 7 0.66 7.56 -0.71
N ALA A 8 -0.35 7.04 -1.43
CA ALA A 8 -0.61 5.60 -1.51
C ALA A 8 0.58 4.86 -2.16
N PHE A 9 1.13 5.39 -3.26
CA PHE A 9 2.31 4.82 -3.91
C PHE A 9 3.57 4.95 -3.05
N GLY A 10 3.72 6.01 -2.26
CA GLY A 10 4.80 6.18 -1.29
C GLY A 10 4.74 5.11 -0.21
N TRP A 11 3.57 4.92 0.40
CA TRP A 11 3.32 3.92 1.44
C TRP A 11 3.48 2.49 0.95
N ILE A 12 2.98 2.18 -0.26
CA ILE A 12 3.13 0.85 -0.88
C ILE A 12 4.62 0.54 -1.17
N LYS A 13 5.43 1.56 -1.50
CA LYS A 13 6.87 1.38 -1.73
C LYS A 13 7.64 1.14 -0.43
N THR A 14 7.27 1.79 0.68
CA THR A 14 7.92 1.63 1.99
C THR A 14 7.43 0.39 2.74
N VAL A 15 6.11 0.19 2.87
CA VAL A 15 5.51 -0.92 3.64
C VAL A 15 5.39 -2.18 2.79
N GLY A 16 5.01 -2.05 1.52
CA GLY A 16 4.83 -3.18 0.61
C GLY A 16 6.13 -3.77 0.06
N GLY A 17 7.29 -3.17 0.34
CA GLY A 17 8.58 -3.60 -0.19
C GLY A 17 8.69 -3.52 -1.71
N LEU A 18 7.73 -2.86 -2.38
CA LEU A 18 7.69 -2.68 -3.84
C LEU A 18 8.77 -1.73 -4.38
N ALA A 19 9.53 -1.06 -3.50
CA ALA A 19 10.73 -0.30 -3.89
C ALA A 19 11.90 -1.21 -4.34
N LYS A 20 12.00 -2.44 -3.82
CA LYS A 20 13.01 -3.44 -4.20
C LYS A 20 12.41 -4.85 -4.25
N THR A 21 11.35 -5.02 -5.04
CA THR A 21 10.79 -6.35 -5.30
C THR A 21 11.81 -7.23 -6.02
N LYS A 22 12.31 -8.27 -5.34
CA LYS A 22 13.19 -9.30 -5.93
C LYS A 22 12.44 -10.33 -6.80
N LEU A 23 11.19 -10.04 -7.15
CA LEU A 23 10.35 -10.94 -7.95
C LEU A 23 10.67 -10.77 -9.43
N LYS A 24 11.12 -11.86 -10.08
CA LYS A 24 11.45 -11.87 -11.51
C LYS A 24 10.23 -12.01 -12.44
N VAL A 25 9.08 -12.44 -11.90
CA VAL A 25 7.89 -12.78 -12.70
C VAL A 25 6.80 -11.75 -12.46
N GLN A 26 6.28 -11.17 -13.54
CA GLN A 26 5.26 -10.11 -13.51
C GLN A 26 3.98 -10.56 -12.80
N ALA A 27 3.55 -11.81 -12.97
CA ALA A 27 2.39 -12.36 -12.24
C ALA A 27 2.57 -12.31 -10.70
N LYS A 28 3.77 -12.58 -10.19
CA LYS A 28 4.05 -12.52 -8.75
C LYS A 28 4.08 -11.06 -8.26
N LEU A 29 4.65 -10.17 -9.07
CA LEU A 29 4.66 -8.73 -8.77
C LEU A 29 3.25 -8.16 -8.73
N THR A 30 2.39 -8.52 -9.69
CA THR A 30 0.98 -8.13 -9.72
C THR A 30 0.22 -8.67 -8.51
N GLY A 31 0.47 -9.91 -8.10
CA GLY A 31 -0.11 -10.49 -6.87
C GLY A 31 0.29 -9.73 -5.61
N GLN A 32 1.58 -9.38 -5.47
CA GLN A 32 2.05 -8.54 -4.36
C GLN A 32 1.46 -7.13 -4.40
N ALA A 33 1.39 -6.51 -5.58
CA ALA A 33 0.80 -5.19 -5.74
C ALA A 33 -0.68 -5.19 -5.35
N LEU A 34 -1.45 -6.18 -5.80
CA LEU A 34 -2.87 -6.33 -5.48
C LEU A 34 -3.08 -6.53 -3.97
N MET A 35 -2.28 -7.38 -3.34
CA MET A 35 -2.31 -7.60 -1.90
C MET A 35 -1.98 -6.31 -1.13
N CYS A 36 -0.99 -5.54 -1.60
CA CYS A 36 -0.60 -4.29 -0.95
C CYS A 36 -1.65 -3.18 -1.11
N PHE A 37 -2.28 -3.09 -2.28
CA PHE A 37 -3.43 -2.19 -2.50
C PHE A 37 -4.64 -2.58 -1.64
N ALA A 38 -4.91 -3.87 -1.49
CA ALA A 38 -5.97 -4.35 -0.58
C ALA A 38 -5.65 -3.99 0.88
N ALA A 39 -4.41 -4.19 1.33
CA ALA A 39 -3.98 -3.81 2.67
C ALA A 39 -4.08 -2.30 2.91
N TYR A 40 -3.68 -1.46 1.93
CA TYR A 40 -3.85 -0.01 2.02
C TYR A 40 -5.31 0.39 2.15
N ASN A 41 -6.21 -0.28 1.43
CA ASN A 41 -7.65 -0.03 1.53
C ASN A 41 -8.20 -0.40 2.92
N LEU A 42 -7.78 -1.54 3.49
CA LEU A 42 -8.12 -1.95 4.86
C LEU A 42 -7.61 -0.96 5.91
N VAL A 43 -6.35 -0.53 5.82
CA VAL A 43 -5.74 0.48 6.70
C VAL A 43 -6.49 1.81 6.60
N ARG A 44 -6.90 2.20 5.38
CA ARG A 44 -7.69 3.41 5.16
C ARG A 44 -9.08 3.33 5.79
N MET A 45 -9.77 2.19 5.66
CA MET A 45 -11.05 1.95 6.32
C MET A 45 -10.89 1.87 7.85
N GLY A 46 -9.78 1.31 8.33
CA GLY A 46 -9.32 1.38 9.72
C GLY A 46 -9.32 2.81 10.25
N SER A 47 -8.64 3.68 9.51
CA SER A 47 -8.51 5.09 9.83
C SER A 47 -9.81 5.87 9.72
N MET A 48 -10.73 5.46 8.83
CA MET A 48 -12.07 6.05 8.78
C MET A 48 -12.96 5.61 9.95
N GLY A 49 -12.84 4.37 10.41
CA GLY A 49 -13.63 3.85 11.52
C GLY A 49 -13.16 4.31 12.90
N GLY A 50 -12.07 5.08 13.00
CA GLY A 50 -11.54 5.61 14.27
C GLY A 50 -10.85 4.58 15.17
N TRP A 51 -10.68 3.34 14.71
CA TRP A 51 -10.04 2.22 15.41
C TRP A 51 -8.58 2.00 15.00
N TRP A 52 -8.10 2.74 14.00
CA TRP A 52 -6.72 2.71 13.54
C TRP A 52 -6.19 4.13 13.31
N ASP A 53 -5.20 4.56 14.09
CA ASP A 53 -4.54 5.86 13.90
C ASP A 53 -3.46 5.73 12.83
N ALA A 54 -3.79 6.10 11.58
CA ALA A 54 -2.85 6.10 10.46
C ALA A 54 -1.98 7.38 10.41
N HIS A 55 -1.88 8.14 11.50
CA HIS A 55 -1.11 9.39 11.56
C HIS A 55 0.40 9.17 11.79
N HIS A 56 0.82 7.93 12.03
CA HIS A 56 2.21 7.55 12.35
C HIS A 56 2.81 6.56 11.33
N ALA A 57 2.82 6.91 10.04
CA ALA A 57 3.64 6.22 9.03
C ALA A 57 4.38 7.24 8.15
#